data_AF-A0A3D3BPQ4-F1
#
_entry.id   AF-A0A3D3BPQ4-F1
#
_cell.length_a   1.000
_cell.length_b   1.000
_cell.length_c   1.000
_cell.angle_alpha   90.00
_cell.angle_beta   90.00
_cell.angle_gamma   90.00
#
_symmetry.space_group_name_H-M   'P 1'
#
loop_
_entity.id
_entity.type
_entity.pdbx_description
1 polymer ?
#
loop_
_entity_poly.entity_id
_entity_poly.type
_entity_poly.pdbx_seq_one_letter_code
_entity_poly.pdbx_strand_id
1 'polypeptide(L)' 'SRAYEAFWEKTGFATRATYVLDRDGVIRWSVVNGPGEARDADDYASALAALG' A
#
# COMPACT_ATOMS: atom_id res chain seq x y z
N SER A 1 -0.76 11.62 1.62
CA SER A 1 0.41 10.71 1.51
C SER A 1 1.19 10.64 2.80
N ARG A 2 1.62 11.75 3.42
CA ARG A 2 2.39 11.74 4.68
C ARG A 2 1.72 10.97 5.83
N ALA A 3 0.42 11.21 6.06
CA ALA A 3 -0.36 10.51 7.08
C ALA A 3 -0.48 8.98 6.87
N TYR A 4 -0.13 8.50 5.68
CA TYR A 4 -0.14 7.08 5.32
C TYR A 4 1.30 6.56 5.14
N GLU A 5 2.32 7.34 5.50
CA GLU A 5 3.74 6.97 5.31
C GLU A 5 4.13 6.73 3.83
N ALA A 6 3.28 7.17 2.89
CA ALA A 6 3.47 7.03 1.45
C ALA A 6 4.05 8.28 0.79
N PHE A 7 4.68 9.18 1.55
CA PHE A 7 5.27 10.39 0.99
C PHE A 7 6.79 10.28 0.94
N TRP A 8 7.34 10.54 -0.23
CA TRP A 8 8.77 10.50 -0.47
C TRP A 8 9.37 11.90 -0.24
N GLU A 9 9.91 12.12 0.96
CA GLU A 9 10.44 13.42 1.38
C GLU A 9 11.59 13.93 0.49
N LYS A 10 12.40 13.04 -0.11
CA LYS A 10 13.57 13.44 -0.90
C LYS A 10 13.24 14.14 -2.22
N THR A 11 12.10 13.84 -2.84
CA THR A 11 11.69 14.43 -4.14
C THR A 11 10.27 14.99 -4.13
N GLY A 12 9.59 14.97 -2.98
CA GLY A 12 8.36 15.72 -2.75
C GLY A 12 7.09 15.14 -3.36
N PHE A 13 7.04 13.83 -3.63
CA PHE A 13 5.87 13.18 -4.24
C PHE A 13 5.41 11.92 -3.48
N ALA A 14 4.22 11.42 -3.80
CA ALA A 14 3.69 10.20 -3.21
C ALA A 14 4.29 8.93 -3.87
N THR A 15 4.75 7.97 -3.07
CA THR A 15 5.16 6.66 -3.55
C THR A 15 3.96 5.80 -3.96
N ARG A 16 4.24 4.64 -4.56
CA ARG A 16 3.21 3.69 -4.99
C ARG A 16 2.84 2.77 -3.83
N ALA A 17 2.07 3.31 -2.90
CA ALA A 17 1.55 2.54 -1.78
C ALA A 17 0.20 1.87 -2.10
N THR A 18 -0.03 0.70 -1.52
CA THR A 18 -1.30 -0.05 -1.57
C THR A 18 -1.67 -0.45 -0.15
N TYR A 19 -2.95 -0.33 0.21
CA TYR A 19 -3.47 -0.70 1.52
C TYR A 19 -4.71 -1.56 1.32
N VAL A 20 -4.82 -2.62 2.11
CA VAL A 20 -6.02 -3.45 2.20
C VAL A 20 -6.64 -3.24 3.58
N LEU A 21 -7.91 -2.84 3.58
CA LEU A 21 -8.69 -2.58 4.77
C LEU A 21 -9.80 -3.63 4.89
N ASP A 22 -10.14 -4.02 6.11
CA ASP A 22 -11.33 -4.83 6.36
C ASP A 22 -12.61 -3.98 6.44
N ARG A 23 -13.74 -4.63 6.74
CA ARG A 23 -15.06 -3.97 6.84
C ARG A 23 -15.17 -3.01 8.03
N ASP A 24 -14.32 -3.17 9.04
CA ASP A 24 -14.26 -2.29 10.20
C ASP A 24 -13.36 -1.07 9.92
N GLY A 25 -12.78 -0.97 8.72
CA GLY A 25 -11.91 0.14 8.31
C GLY A 25 -10.48 0.01 8.84
N VAL A 26 -10.08 -1.17 9.30
CA VAL A 26 -8.73 -1.42 9.83
C VAL A 26 -7.80 -1.88 8.71
N ILE A 27 -6.62 -1.28 8.60
CA ILE A 27 -5.58 -1.73 7.67
C ILE A 27 -5.07 -3.10 8.13
N ARG A 28 -5.23 -4.11 7.29
CA ARG A 28 -4.75 -5.48 7.55
C ARG A 28 -3.49 -5.82 6.80
N TRP A 29 -3.22 -5.09 5.72
CA TRP A 29 -2.01 -5.23 4.93
C TRP A 29 -1.70 -3.93 4.20
N SER A 30 -0.41 -3.65 4.01
CA SER A 30 0.05 -2.52 3.23
C SER A 30 1.43 -2.79 2.64
N VAL A 31 1.69 -2.20 1.47
CA VAL A 31 3.01 -2.19 0.83
C VAL A 31 3.30 -0.81 0.29
N VAL A 32 4.56 -0.37 0.36
CA VAL A 32 5.04 0.88 -0.22
C VAL A 32 6.13 0.55 -1.24
N ASN A 33 5.83 0.76 -2.52
CA ASN A 33 6.81 0.56 -3.58
C ASN A 33 7.56 1.86 -3.88
N GLY A 34 8.87 1.77 -4.05
CA GLY A 34 9.75 2.87 -4.37
C GLY A 34 9.49 3.46 -5.78
N PRO A 35 10.15 4.59 -6.10
CA PRO A 35 10.10 5.17 -7.44
C PRO A 35 10.59 4.17 -8.49
N GLY A 36 9.76 3.88 -9.49
CA GLY A 36 10.09 2.93 -10.58
C GLY A 36 9.74 1.48 -10.29
N GLU A 37 9.39 1.13 -9.05
CA GLU A 37 8.94 -0.21 -8.69
C GLU A 37 7.46 -0.39 -9.09
N ALA A 38 7.18 -1.51 -9.75
CA ALA A 38 5.83 -1.88 -10.14
C ALA A 38 5.06 -2.41 -8.92
N ARG A 39 3.73 -2.27 -8.96
CA ARG A 39 2.88 -2.98 -8.01
C ARG A 39 2.77 -4.43 -8.48
N ASP A 40 2.80 -5.35 -7.55
CA ASP A 40 2.43 -6.74 -7.81
C ASP A 40 0.92 -6.90 -7.58
N ALA A 41 0.23 -7.48 -8.55
CA ALA A 41 -1.21 -7.71 -8.46
C ALA A 41 -1.55 -8.94 -7.62
N ASP A 42 -0.68 -9.94 -7.63
CA ASP A 42 -0.87 -11.18 -6.90
C ASP A 42 -0.67 -10.96 -5.40
N ASP A 43 0.20 -10.01 -5.01
CA ASP A 43 0.42 -9.62 -3.62
C ASP A 43 -0.86 -9.06 -2.97
N TYR A 44 -1.53 -8.10 -3.62
CA TYR A 44 -2.76 -7.55 -3.04
C TYR A 44 -3.92 -8.55 -3.10
N ALA A 45 -3.98 -9.39 -4.13
CA ALA A 45 -5.00 -10.44 -4.23
C ALA A 45 -4.84 -11.47 -3.09
N SER A 46 -3.60 -11.84 -2.77
CA SER A 46 -3.28 -12.72 -1.65
C SER A 46 -3.62 -12.06 -0.31
N ALA A 47 -3.31 -10.76 -0.15
CA ALA A 47 -3.66 -10.01 1.05
C ALA A 47 -5.18 -9.91 1.25
N LEU A 48 -5.96 -9.79 0.17
CA LEU A 48 -7.43 -9.82 0.21
C LEU A 48 -7.95 -11.22 0.56
N ALA A 49 -7.40 -12.27 -0.03
CA ALA A 49 -7.81 -13.65 0.25
C ALA A 49 -7.54 -14.05 1.71
N ALA A 50 -6.51 -13.49 2.35
CA ALA A 50 -6.22 -13.68 3.77
C ALA A 50 -7.29 -13.08 4.69
N LEU A 51 -8.20 -12.22 4.19
CA LEU A 51 -9.30 -11.64 4.96
C LEU A 51 -10.59 -12.48 4.98
N GLY A 52 -10.67 -13.55 4.16
CA GLY A 52 -11.79 -14.49 4.13
C GLY A 52 -12.66 -14.41 2.89
#